data_AF-A0A3N5X1T6-F1
#
_entry.id   AF-A0A3N5X1T6-F1
#
_cell.length_a   1.000
_cell.length_b   1.000
_cell.length_c   1.000
_cell.angle_alpha   90.00
_cell.angle_beta   90.00
_cell.angle_gamma   90.00
#
_symmetry.space_group_name_H-M   'P 1'
#
loop_
_entity.id
_entity.type
_entity.pdbx_description
1 polymer ?
#
loop_
_entity_poly.entity_id
_entity_poly.type
_entity_poly.pdbx_seq_one_letter_code
_entity_poly.pdbx_strand_id
1 'polypeptide(L)'
;MTRMTLGGLRPLLAATVAASLACGENLALPDSSGAGLELAVVGGNTQTGTVGEPLAQALVVKVTAEGGQPVSGRKVAFLPATSEFGSLDPDTTETNDRGEAVAEWVLGTVPGAQSGEARLVADLETPPTALFQASAVAAAPDTIRAMRP
;
A
#
# COMPACT_ATOMS: atom_id res chain seq x y z
N MET A 1 13.85 57.60 -65.84
CA MET A 1 13.39 56.19 -65.82
C MET A 1 14.10 55.47 -64.68
N THR A 2 13.53 55.43 -63.47
CA THR A 2 13.74 54.43 -62.40
C THR A 2 12.59 54.60 -61.38
N ARG A 3 11.92 53.50 -61.05
CA ARG A 3 10.59 53.33 -60.40
C ARG A 3 10.62 53.79 -58.92
N MET A 4 9.74 54.66 -58.40
CA MET A 4 8.35 54.46 -57.95
C MET A 4 8.05 53.10 -57.26
N THR A 5 8.07 53.06 -55.92
CA THR A 5 6.95 52.71 -55.01
C THR A 5 7.43 52.59 -53.55
N LEU A 6 7.15 53.61 -52.73
CA LEU A 6 7.29 53.57 -51.27
C LEU A 6 5.92 53.13 -50.71
N GLY A 7 5.79 51.84 -50.41
CA GLY A 7 4.53 51.21 -50.00
C GLY A 7 4.37 51.10 -48.48
N GLY A 8 3.49 51.91 -47.92
CA GLY A 8 2.52 51.49 -46.90
C GLY A 8 2.98 51.37 -45.45
N LEU A 9 2.83 52.45 -44.68
CA LEU A 9 2.51 52.37 -43.25
C LEU A 9 1.14 51.66 -43.10
N ARG A 10 1.10 50.51 -42.44
CA ARG A 10 -0.14 49.87 -41.96
C ARG A 10 -0.19 49.92 -40.44
N PRO A 11 -1.29 50.42 -39.83
CA PRO A 11 -1.40 50.63 -38.40
C PRO A 11 -1.85 49.37 -37.64
N LEU A 12 -1.43 49.31 -36.37
CA LEU A 12 -2.05 48.69 -35.20
C LEU A 12 -3.06 47.55 -35.46
N LEU A 13 -2.61 46.31 -35.25
CA LEU A 13 -3.46 45.25 -34.72
C LEU A 13 -2.90 44.77 -33.38
N ALA A 14 -3.69 45.00 -32.32
CA ALA A 14 -3.56 44.33 -31.05
C ALA A 14 -3.99 42.86 -31.21
N ALA A 15 -3.16 41.93 -30.74
CA ALA A 15 -3.58 40.54 -30.52
C ALA A 15 -2.76 39.91 -29.38
N THR A 16 -3.36 39.96 -28.19
CA THR A 16 -3.46 38.88 -27.19
C THR A 16 -2.20 38.09 -26.79
N VAL A 17 -1.87 38.30 -25.51
CA VAL A 17 -1.13 37.44 -24.58
C VAL A 17 -1.46 35.95 -24.74
N ALA A 18 -0.42 35.10 -24.78
CA ALA A 18 -0.48 33.74 -24.23
C ALA A 18 0.94 33.31 -23.84
N ALA A 19 1.27 33.46 -22.55
CA ALA A 19 2.43 32.82 -21.94
C ALA A 19 2.12 31.33 -21.79
N SER A 20 2.61 30.49 -22.71
CA SER A 20 2.61 29.05 -22.47
C SER A 20 3.82 28.70 -21.60
N LEU A 21 3.69 28.93 -20.30
CA LEU A 21 4.37 28.13 -19.28
C LEU A 21 3.74 26.74 -19.32
N ALA A 22 4.13 25.93 -20.30
CA ALA A 22 3.87 24.51 -20.28
C ALA A 22 5.06 23.80 -19.64
N CYS A 23 5.39 24.15 -18.40
CA CYS A 23 6.03 23.20 -17.50
C CYS A 23 4.94 22.24 -17.01
N GLY A 24 4.40 21.48 -17.95
CA GLY A 24 3.46 20.39 -17.71
C GLY A 24 4.21 19.08 -17.85
N GLU A 25 5.35 18.93 -17.19
CA GLU A 25 5.87 17.61 -16.87
C GLU A 25 4.95 17.02 -15.81
N ASN A 26 3.81 16.52 -16.27
CA ASN A 26 3.06 15.47 -15.59
C ASN A 26 3.90 14.19 -15.64
N LEU A 27 5.09 14.24 -15.03
CA LEU A 27 5.64 13.09 -14.37
C LEU A 27 4.80 12.97 -13.10
N ALA A 28 3.73 12.18 -13.18
CA ALA A 28 3.12 11.61 -11.99
C ALA A 28 4.17 10.64 -11.40
N LEU A 29 5.20 11.22 -10.76
CA LEU A 29 5.91 10.50 -9.72
C LEU A 29 4.83 10.10 -8.71
N PRO A 30 4.81 8.86 -8.22
CA PRO A 30 3.85 8.48 -7.20
C PRO A 30 4.01 9.47 -6.05
N ASP A 31 3.01 10.30 -5.82
CA ASP A 31 3.06 11.30 -4.75
C ASP A 31 3.32 10.53 -3.45
N SER A 32 4.53 10.68 -2.90
CA SER A 32 4.95 10.01 -1.66
C SER A 32 3.98 10.27 -0.51
N SER A 33 3.19 11.36 -0.62
CA SER A 33 2.11 11.73 0.29
C SER A 33 1.10 10.62 0.53
N GLY A 34 0.85 9.71 -0.41
CA GLY A 34 -0.14 8.63 -0.25
C GLY A 34 -1.59 9.10 -0.11
N ALA A 35 -1.87 10.38 -0.37
CA ALA A 35 -3.21 10.94 -0.38
C ALA A 35 -4.04 10.33 -1.52
N GLY A 36 -5.33 10.06 -1.27
CA GLY A 36 -6.22 9.44 -2.27
C GLY A 36 -5.90 7.97 -2.56
N LEU A 37 -5.06 7.33 -1.74
CA LEU A 37 -4.85 5.89 -1.80
C LEU A 37 -5.79 5.17 -0.84
N GLU A 38 -6.23 4.00 -1.25
CA GLU A 38 -7.04 3.06 -0.49
C GLU A 38 -6.21 1.79 -0.25
N LEU A 39 -6.35 1.20 0.93
CA LEU A 39 -5.69 -0.04 1.31
C LEU A 39 -6.76 -1.07 1.68
N ALA A 40 -6.71 -2.24 1.06
CA ALA A 40 -7.67 -3.32 1.29
C ALA A 40 -6.99 -4.68 1.39
N VAL A 41 -7.51 -5.57 2.24
CA VAL A 41 -7.04 -6.96 2.31
C VAL A 41 -7.64 -7.76 1.16
N VAL A 42 -6.80 -8.41 0.35
CA VAL A 42 -7.21 -9.20 -0.81
C VAL A 42 -6.91 -10.70 -0.66
N GLY A 43 -6.11 -11.09 0.35
CA GLY A 43 -5.78 -12.50 0.62
C GLY A 43 -5.29 -12.75 2.03
N GLY A 44 -5.38 -14.00 2.48
CA GLY A 44 -4.86 -14.46 3.77
C GLY A 44 -5.66 -14.02 5.01
N ASN A 45 -6.82 -13.40 4.85
CA ASN A 45 -7.65 -12.99 5.99
C ASN A 45 -8.47 -14.15 6.56
N THR A 46 -8.88 -14.04 7.82
CA THR A 46 -9.80 -14.95 8.53
C THR A 46 -9.36 -16.41 8.55
N GLN A 47 -8.04 -16.64 8.57
CA GLN A 47 -7.48 -17.99 8.60
C GLN A 47 -7.52 -18.61 9.98
N THR A 48 -7.39 -19.93 10.04
CA THR A 48 -7.17 -20.67 11.29
C THR A 48 -5.81 -21.36 11.21
N GLY A 49 -5.00 -21.23 12.26
CA GLY A 49 -3.70 -21.87 12.38
C GLY A 49 -3.40 -22.28 13.81
N THR A 50 -2.34 -23.04 14.03
CA THR A 50 -1.91 -23.42 15.38
C THR A 50 -1.14 -22.27 16.03
N VAL A 51 -1.27 -22.12 17.34
CA VAL A 51 -0.43 -21.20 18.12
C VAL A 51 1.07 -21.43 17.83
N GLY A 52 1.82 -20.35 17.59
CA GLY A 52 3.25 -20.41 17.30
C GLY A 52 3.63 -20.87 15.87
N GLU A 53 2.66 -21.16 15.00
CA GLU A 53 2.90 -21.56 13.61
C GLU A 53 2.59 -20.43 12.61
N PRO A 54 3.26 -20.40 11.44
CA PRO A 54 2.86 -19.55 10.33
C PRO A 54 1.47 -19.95 9.80
N LEU A 55 0.69 -18.96 9.38
CA LEU A 55 -0.55 -19.20 8.65
C LEU A 55 -0.28 -19.88 7.30
N ALA A 56 -1.21 -20.73 6.87
CA ALA A 56 -1.07 -21.50 5.63
C ALA A 56 -1.04 -20.63 4.37
N GLN A 57 -1.70 -19.46 4.41
CA GLN A 57 -1.65 -18.46 3.35
C GLN A 57 -1.01 -17.19 3.90
N ALA A 58 -0.14 -16.55 3.11
CA ALA A 58 0.36 -15.23 3.45
C ALA A 58 -0.78 -14.19 3.39
N LEU A 59 -0.66 -13.15 4.22
CA LEU A 59 -1.52 -11.98 4.13
C LEU A 59 -1.16 -11.18 2.88
N VAL A 60 -2.17 -10.81 2.11
CA VAL A 60 -2.01 -9.99 0.92
C VAL A 60 -2.93 -8.79 1.04
N VAL A 61 -2.35 -7.61 0.95
CA VAL A 61 -3.08 -6.34 0.90
C VAL A 61 -2.80 -5.63 -0.41
N LYS A 62 -3.77 -4.89 -0.92
CA LYS A 62 -3.68 -4.16 -2.17
C LYS A 62 -3.87 -2.67 -1.92
N VAL A 63 -2.98 -1.87 -2.50
CA VAL A 63 -3.07 -0.41 -2.55
C VAL A 63 -3.61 0.01 -3.90
N THR A 64 -4.67 0.82 -3.88
CA THR A 64 -5.30 1.38 -5.09
C THR A 64 -5.48 2.88 -4.97
N ALA A 65 -5.38 3.61 -6.07
CA ALA A 65 -5.70 5.04 -6.13
C ALA A 65 -7.21 5.27 -6.39
N GLU A 66 -7.65 6.52 -6.25
CA GLU A 66 -8.96 6.96 -6.72
C GLU A 66 -9.20 6.51 -8.18
N GLY A 67 -10.26 5.72 -8.41
CA GLY A 67 -10.55 5.10 -9.70
C GLY A 67 -10.08 3.64 -9.84
N GLY A 68 -9.55 3.02 -8.78
CA GLY A 68 -9.27 1.58 -8.70
C GLY A 68 -7.97 1.13 -9.37
N GLN A 69 -7.11 2.07 -9.75
CA GLN A 69 -5.80 1.78 -10.34
C GLN A 69 -4.85 1.23 -9.27
N PRO A 70 -4.16 0.09 -9.50
CA PRO A 70 -3.17 -0.43 -8.56
C PRO A 70 -1.95 0.49 -8.48
N VAL A 71 -1.38 0.67 -7.28
CA VAL A 71 -0.22 1.54 -7.07
C VAL A 71 0.97 0.74 -6.53
N SER A 72 2.04 0.66 -7.31
CA SER A 72 3.29 -0.01 -6.94
C SER A 72 4.26 0.91 -6.19
N GLY A 73 5.26 0.32 -5.52
CA GLY A 73 6.31 1.05 -4.81
C GLY A 73 5.87 1.74 -3.53
N ARG A 74 4.69 1.40 -2.99
CA ARG A 74 4.18 1.96 -1.73
C ARG A 74 4.58 1.08 -0.57
N LYS A 75 5.19 1.67 0.46
CA LYS A 75 5.51 0.96 1.71
C LYS A 75 4.24 0.72 2.53
N VAL A 76 4.01 -0.54 2.90
CA VAL A 76 2.93 -0.97 3.78
C VAL A 76 3.56 -1.67 4.99
N ALA A 77 3.22 -1.19 6.18
CA ALA A 77 3.60 -1.77 7.45
C ALA A 77 2.50 -2.70 7.95
N PHE A 78 2.88 -3.88 8.43
CA PHE A 78 2.03 -4.92 8.96
C PHE A 78 2.27 -5.05 10.46
N LEU A 79 1.22 -4.78 11.23
CA LEU A 79 1.31 -4.63 12.68
C LEU A 79 0.29 -5.57 13.33
N PRO A 80 0.70 -6.52 14.18
CA PRO A 80 -0.26 -7.26 14.99
C PRO A 80 -0.90 -6.31 16.00
N ALA A 81 -2.17 -6.51 16.36
CA ALA A 81 -2.87 -5.61 17.29
C ALA A 81 -2.24 -5.62 18.69
N THR A 82 -1.61 -6.74 19.07
CA THR A 82 -0.78 -6.86 20.27
C THR A 82 0.43 -7.74 19.95
N SER A 83 1.54 -7.57 20.68
CA SER A 83 2.73 -8.42 20.52
C SER A 83 2.46 -9.90 20.81
N GLU A 84 1.42 -10.19 21.60
CA GLU A 84 1.01 -11.55 21.96
C GLU A 84 0.32 -12.30 20.80
N PHE A 85 -0.06 -11.59 19.74
CA PHE A 85 -0.66 -12.17 18.53
C PHE A 85 0.37 -12.57 17.47
N GLY A 86 1.64 -12.59 17.86
CA GLY A 86 2.75 -13.08 17.05
C GLY A 86 3.40 -11.99 16.21
N SER A 87 3.91 -12.37 15.05
CA SER A 87 4.77 -11.52 14.22
C SER A 87 4.46 -11.65 12.74
N LEU A 88 4.68 -10.57 11.99
CA LEU A 88 4.55 -10.56 10.53
C LEU A 88 5.94 -10.40 9.90
N ASP A 89 6.23 -11.22 8.89
CA ASP A 89 7.51 -11.22 8.17
C ASP A 89 7.27 -11.18 6.64
N PRO A 90 7.73 -10.13 5.93
CA PRO A 90 8.29 -8.90 6.49
C PRO A 90 7.24 -8.08 7.24
N ASP A 91 7.67 -7.32 8.24
CA ASP A 91 6.83 -6.36 8.98
C ASP A 91 6.54 -5.10 8.14
N THR A 92 7.36 -4.80 7.15
CA THR A 92 7.15 -3.73 6.18
C THR A 92 7.61 -4.18 4.80
N THR A 93 6.75 -4.05 3.78
CA THR A 93 7.12 -4.32 2.39
C THR A 93 6.54 -3.28 1.44
N GLU A 94 7.13 -3.20 0.25
CA GLU A 94 6.63 -2.37 -0.83
C GLU A 94 5.62 -3.12 -1.70
N THR A 95 4.64 -2.40 -2.25
CA THR A 95 3.67 -2.96 -3.18
C THR A 95 4.31 -3.27 -4.54
N ASN A 96 3.96 -4.42 -5.12
CA ASN A 96 4.40 -4.83 -6.45
C ASN A 96 3.62 -4.10 -7.57
N ASP A 97 3.87 -4.47 -8.84
CA ASP A 97 3.19 -3.88 -10.02
C ASP A 97 1.66 -4.04 -10.04
N ARG A 98 1.11 -4.97 -9.25
CA ARG A 98 -0.34 -5.14 -9.05
C ARG A 98 -0.88 -4.34 -7.86
N GLY A 99 -0.03 -3.54 -7.22
CA GLY A 99 -0.34 -2.81 -6.01
C GLY A 99 -0.39 -3.71 -4.77
N GLU A 100 0.14 -4.93 -4.82
CA GLU A 100 0.01 -5.91 -3.74
C GLU A 100 1.25 -5.93 -2.85
N ALA A 101 1.05 -5.93 -1.54
CA ALA A 101 2.04 -6.15 -0.50
C ALA A 101 1.71 -7.46 0.23
N VAL A 102 2.73 -8.27 0.52
CA VAL A 102 2.60 -9.62 1.08
C VAL A 102 3.42 -9.74 2.36
N ALA A 103 2.84 -10.35 3.39
CA ALA A 103 3.53 -10.71 4.63
C ALA A 103 3.05 -12.07 5.14
N GLU A 104 3.98 -12.89 5.65
CA GLU A 104 3.65 -14.11 6.37
C GLU A 104 3.34 -13.77 7.82
N TRP A 105 2.23 -14.28 8.35
CA TRP A 105 1.85 -14.07 9.75
C TRP A 105 2.07 -15.34 10.55
N VAL A 106 2.96 -15.26 11.54
CA VAL A 106 3.18 -16.28 12.56
C VAL A 106 2.28 -15.98 13.74
N LEU A 107 1.39 -16.91 14.08
CA LEU A 107 0.43 -16.71 15.16
C LEU A 107 1.12 -16.73 16.52
N GLY A 108 0.60 -15.91 17.42
CA GLY A 108 1.08 -15.86 18.80
C GLY A 108 0.77 -17.13 19.60
N THR A 109 1.29 -17.19 20.83
CA THR A 109 1.10 -18.35 21.74
C THR A 109 -0.26 -18.38 22.41
N VAL A 110 -1.06 -17.32 22.26
CA VAL A 110 -2.40 -17.21 22.87
C VAL A 110 -3.44 -17.77 21.91
N PRO A 111 -4.13 -18.87 22.25
CA PRO A 111 -5.23 -19.38 21.44
C PRO A 111 -6.43 -18.42 21.47
N GLY A 112 -7.16 -18.33 20.36
CA GLY A 112 -8.31 -17.47 20.18
C GLY A 112 -8.22 -16.58 18.95
N ALA A 113 -9.14 -15.62 18.85
CA ALA A 113 -9.13 -14.64 17.78
C ALA A 113 -7.93 -13.69 17.93
N GLN A 114 -7.14 -13.60 16.87
CA GLN A 114 -6.00 -12.69 16.74
C GLN A 114 -6.31 -11.70 15.63
N SER A 115 -5.86 -10.46 15.78
CA SER A 115 -6.06 -9.41 14.79
C SER A 115 -4.79 -8.60 14.56
N GLY A 116 -4.74 -7.92 13.43
CA GLY A 116 -3.71 -6.95 13.12
C GLY A 116 -4.18 -5.96 12.07
N GLU A 117 -3.31 -5.02 11.77
CA GLU A 117 -3.56 -3.90 10.89
C GLU A 117 -2.42 -3.78 9.89
N ALA A 118 -2.76 -3.66 8.62
CA ALA A 118 -1.86 -3.17 7.59
C ALA A 118 -2.07 -1.67 7.47
N ARG A 119 -0.99 -0.90 7.46
CA ARG A 119 -1.01 0.56 7.39
C ARG A 119 -0.10 1.03 6.28
N LEU A 120 -0.61 1.91 5.43
CA LEU A 120 0.22 2.58 4.45
C LEU A 120 1.20 3.53 5.15
N VAL A 121 2.47 3.44 4.83
CA VAL A 121 3.49 4.38 5.32
C VAL A 121 3.44 5.61 4.42
N ALA A 122 2.91 6.70 4.97
CA ALA A 122 2.68 7.97 4.26
C ALA A 122 2.68 9.13 5.25
N ASP A 123 3.10 10.32 4.79
CA ASP A 123 3.10 11.56 5.58
C ASP A 123 1.69 12.19 5.63
N LEU A 124 0.72 11.43 6.12
CA LEU A 124 -0.68 11.83 6.29
C LEU A 124 -1.03 11.86 7.76
N GLU A 125 -1.91 12.81 8.13
CA GLU A 125 -2.50 12.81 9.47
C GLU A 125 -3.28 11.51 9.75
N THR A 126 -3.98 11.00 8.72
CA THR A 126 -4.71 9.73 8.78
C THR A 126 -4.35 8.88 7.57
N PRO A 127 -3.30 8.03 7.65
CA PRO A 127 -2.96 7.14 6.55
C PRO A 127 -4.01 6.03 6.38
N PRO A 128 -4.17 5.49 5.17
CA PRO A 128 -5.03 4.33 4.91
C PRO A 128 -4.60 3.10 5.71
N THR A 129 -5.57 2.40 6.29
CA THR A 129 -5.36 1.20 7.10
C THR A 129 -6.35 0.11 6.71
N ALA A 130 -5.97 -1.15 6.89
CA ALA A 130 -6.78 -2.32 6.60
C ALA A 130 -6.62 -3.35 7.72
N LEU A 131 -7.73 -3.80 8.29
CA LEU A 131 -7.72 -4.79 9.38
C LEU A 131 -7.74 -6.21 8.83
N PHE A 132 -6.95 -7.08 9.44
CA PHE A 132 -6.95 -8.51 9.19
C PHE A 132 -7.13 -9.29 10.51
N GLN A 133 -7.63 -10.51 10.39
CA GLN A 133 -7.98 -11.38 11.50
C GLN A 133 -7.54 -12.82 11.22
N ALA A 134 -7.23 -13.56 12.28
CA ALA A 134 -6.99 -14.99 12.26
C ALA A 134 -7.48 -15.63 13.56
N SER A 135 -7.54 -16.95 13.59
CA SER A 135 -7.88 -17.73 14.77
C SER A 135 -6.75 -18.69 15.09
N ALA A 136 -6.16 -18.55 16.27
CA ALA A 136 -5.14 -19.46 16.77
C ALA A 136 -5.78 -20.59 17.57
N VAL A 137 -5.56 -21.83 17.16
CA VAL A 137 -5.97 -23.02 17.92
C VAL A 137 -4.79 -23.57 18.70
N ALA A 138 -5.05 -24.08 19.90
CA ALA A 138 -4.02 -24.71 20.71
C ALA A 138 -3.47 -25.95 19.98
N ALA A 139 -2.16 -26.15 20.03
CA ALA A 139 -1.56 -27.40 19.57
C ALA A 139 -2.11 -28.59 20.37
N ALA A 140 -2.19 -29.76 19.74
CA ALA A 140 -2.51 -30.98 20.46
C ALA A 140 -1.46 -31.18 21.59
N PRO A 141 -1.86 -31.61 22.80
CA PRO A 141 -0.91 -31.79 23.88
C PRO A 141 0.10 -32.87 23.53
N ASP A 142 1.39 -32.53 23.57
CA ASP A 142 2.46 -33.53 23.55
C ASP A 142 2.30 -34.45 24.76
N THR A 143 2.03 -35.73 24.49
CA THR A 143 1.85 -36.70 25.57
C THR A 143 3.22 -36.96 26.20
N ILE A 144 3.46 -36.45 27.41
CA ILE A 144 4.63 -36.84 28.21
C ILE A 144 4.50 -38.34 28.50
N ARG A 145 5.23 -39.16 27.74
CA ARG A 145 5.36 -40.58 28.01
C ARG A 145 6.23 -40.71 29.26
N ALA A 146 5.62 -41.05 30.39
CA ALA A 146 6.33 -41.26 31.65
C ALA A 146 7.49 -42.24 31.43
N MET A 147 8.72 -41.73 31.56
CA MET A 147 9.91 -42.57 31.64
C MET A 147 9.89 -43.20 33.02
N ARG A 148 9.54 -44.49 33.06
CA ARG A 148 9.47 -45.27 34.28
C ARG A 148 10.91 -45.46 34.82
N PRO A 149 11.20 -45.12 36.10
CA PRO A 149 12.51 -45.32 36.70
C PRO A 149 12.84 -46.81 36.93
#